data_AF-A0AAU8U609-F1
#
_entry.id   AF-A0AAU8U609-F1
#
_cell.length_a   1.000
_cell.length_b   1.000
_cell.length_c   1.000
_cell.angle_alpha   90.00
_cell.angle_beta   90.00
_cell.angle_gamma   90.00
#
_symmetry.space_group_name_H-M   'P 1'
#
loop_
_entity.id
_entity.type
_entity.pdbx_description
1 polymer ?
#
loop_
_entity_poly.entity_id
_entity_poly.type
_entity_poly.pdbx_seq_one_letter_code
_entity_poly.pdbx_strand_id
1 'polypeptide(L)'
;MKNIFNYTLASITRYGYKNLTITFIFGVLVWLLSSVLMITNSLNNEYKSISKEFPDILVSKSYGGRSYLIDGNLTNEFLKIAGVKSAKGRIWGQYYFERNRVYLSIFGIKSFEEQYQKEIEKIAEVFNESKNPPFMITSKSILKVLEGDLKLYKSVPFFTPENNMIKVNVGGVYKFNHSLENNDIILLDEDVAREILGIKKPYFSDITIYVSNPSEIDFIAKKIAISNSNLKVITKDSMLKQYQLLFDYKSGLFLMLFVICFVAFATVLYDKASGLRSEEKREIGILKALGWEISHIINYKLMESLILSVFAFVIGISLAIFFVYILQAPFLKQIFVGYSELKFPFELVFNLNLKIIALLFFVTVPLYVAVCIIPAWKIAVSDAGEILR
;
A
#
# COMPACT_ATOMS: atom_id res chain seq x y z
N MET A 1 -33.28 -24.57 22.28
CA MET A 1 -32.04 -23.82 21.98
C MET A 1 -31.09 -23.65 23.18
N LYS A 2 -31.53 -23.21 24.38
CA LYS A 2 -30.63 -23.06 25.55
C LYS A 2 -29.81 -24.32 25.90
N ASN A 3 -30.41 -25.51 25.81
CA ASN A 3 -29.69 -26.77 26.11
C ASN A 3 -28.66 -27.15 25.03
N ILE A 4 -28.94 -26.89 23.75
CA ILE A 4 -28.01 -27.19 22.64
C ILE A 4 -26.81 -26.26 22.70
N PHE A 5 -27.02 -24.96 22.93
CA PHE A 5 -25.92 -24.00 23.06
C PHE A 5 -24.98 -24.33 24.23
N ASN A 6 -25.54 -24.68 25.40
CA ASN A 6 -24.75 -25.10 26.55
C ASN A 6 -23.98 -26.39 26.27
N TYR A 7 -24.61 -27.35 25.57
CA TYR A 7 -23.94 -28.56 25.11
C TYR A 7 -22.81 -28.24 24.11
N THR A 8 -23.04 -27.32 23.17
CA THR A 8 -22.03 -26.86 22.22
C THR A 8 -20.82 -26.29 22.94
N LEU A 9 -21.04 -25.39 23.89
CA LEU A 9 -19.95 -24.76 24.65
C LEU A 9 -19.16 -25.79 25.47
N ALA A 10 -19.86 -26.72 26.14
CA ALA A 10 -19.24 -27.82 26.86
C ALA A 10 -18.43 -28.74 25.94
N SER A 11 -18.94 -29.04 24.74
CA SER A 11 -18.23 -29.88 23.77
C SER A 11 -16.98 -29.18 23.23
N ILE A 12 -17.05 -27.86 22.99
CA ILE A 12 -15.89 -27.05 22.60
C ILE A 12 -14.78 -27.19 23.66
N THR A 13 -15.13 -27.08 24.94
CA THR A 13 -14.16 -27.21 26.04
C THR A 13 -13.65 -28.63 26.23
N ARG A 14 -14.50 -29.65 26.02
CA ARG A 14 -14.15 -31.07 26.15
C ARG A 14 -13.11 -31.52 25.13
N TYR A 15 -13.21 -31.02 23.89
CA TYR A 15 -12.21 -31.23 22.84
C TYR A 15 -11.24 -30.04 22.72
N GLY A 16 -10.99 -29.35 23.83
CA GLY A 16 -10.33 -28.04 23.89
C GLY A 16 -9.03 -27.96 23.10
N TYR A 17 -8.10 -28.90 23.29
CA TYR A 17 -6.82 -28.89 22.58
C TYR A 17 -6.99 -28.91 21.05
N LYS A 18 -7.86 -29.81 20.54
CA LYS A 18 -8.12 -29.96 19.11
C LYS A 18 -8.77 -28.71 18.52
N ASN A 19 -9.82 -28.23 19.18
CA ASN A 19 -10.54 -27.04 18.75
C ASN A 19 -9.65 -25.80 18.80
N LEU A 20 -8.76 -25.70 19.77
CA LEU A 20 -7.74 -24.67 19.87
C LEU A 20 -6.74 -24.77 18.71
N THR A 21 -6.21 -25.95 18.38
CA THR A 21 -5.30 -26.13 17.24
C THR A 21 -5.93 -25.69 15.92
N ILE A 22 -7.19 -26.08 15.66
CA ILE A 22 -7.89 -25.70 14.42
C ILE A 22 -8.16 -24.20 14.39
N THR A 23 -8.63 -23.64 15.50
CA THR A 23 -8.88 -22.19 15.64
C THR A 23 -7.57 -21.41 15.44
N PHE A 24 -6.45 -21.92 15.95
CA PHE A 24 -5.13 -21.32 15.79
C PHE A 24 -4.68 -21.35 14.33
N ILE A 25 -4.71 -22.52 13.67
CA ILE A 25 -4.32 -22.65 12.25
C ILE A 25 -5.21 -21.75 11.38
N PHE A 26 -6.53 -21.77 11.61
CA PHE A 26 -7.46 -20.95 10.86
C PHE A 26 -7.25 -19.45 11.13
N GLY A 27 -6.99 -19.07 12.38
CA GLY A 27 -6.67 -17.70 12.77
C GLY A 27 -5.37 -17.19 12.15
N VAL A 28 -4.31 -18.01 12.13
CA VAL A 28 -3.03 -17.70 11.44
C VAL A 28 -3.26 -17.51 9.95
N LEU A 29 -4.12 -18.32 9.34
CA LEU A 29 -4.45 -18.21 7.93
C LEU A 29 -5.20 -16.91 7.61
N VAL A 30 -6.25 -16.61 8.38
CA VAL A 30 -6.99 -15.34 8.26
C VAL A 30 -6.07 -14.16 8.52
N TRP A 31 -5.17 -14.27 9.50
CA TRP A 31 -4.17 -13.25 9.80
C TRP A 31 -3.25 -12.95 8.61
N LEU A 32 -2.67 -13.98 8.01
CA LEU A 32 -1.80 -13.83 6.85
C LEU A 32 -2.55 -13.25 5.65
N LEU A 33 -3.70 -13.81 5.29
CA LEU A 33 -4.52 -13.33 4.18
C LEU A 33 -4.95 -11.87 4.36
N SER A 34 -5.41 -11.52 5.56
CA SER A 34 -5.82 -10.16 5.89
C SER A 34 -4.64 -9.20 5.83
N SER A 35 -3.48 -9.59 6.34
CA SER A 35 -2.27 -8.75 6.32
C SER A 35 -1.86 -8.40 4.90
N VAL A 36 -1.83 -9.40 4.02
CA VAL A 36 -1.53 -9.23 2.60
C VAL A 36 -2.51 -8.24 1.94
N LEU A 37 -3.82 -8.48 2.09
CA LEU A 37 -4.83 -7.66 1.42
C LEU A 37 -4.90 -6.24 1.98
N MET A 38 -4.67 -6.05 3.29
CA MET A 38 -4.62 -4.73 3.92
C MET A 38 -3.45 -3.90 3.40
N ILE A 39 -2.26 -4.49 3.25
CA ILE A 39 -1.10 -3.79 2.70
C ILE A 39 -1.35 -3.40 1.24
N THR A 40 -1.83 -4.33 0.41
CA THR A 40 -2.16 -4.06 -0.99
C THR A 40 -3.21 -2.95 -1.11
N ASN A 41 -4.25 -2.97 -0.28
CA ASN A 41 -5.29 -1.94 -0.27
C ASN A 41 -4.77 -0.58 0.20
N SER A 42 -3.91 -0.55 1.23
CA SER A 42 -3.26 0.68 1.70
C SER A 42 -2.47 1.33 0.58
N LEU A 43 -1.57 0.56 -0.07
CA LEU A 43 -0.72 1.05 -1.15
C LEU A 43 -1.54 1.51 -2.37
N ASN A 44 -2.59 0.76 -2.74
CA ASN A 44 -3.45 1.13 -3.87
C ASN A 44 -4.25 2.42 -3.58
N ASN A 45 -4.74 2.61 -2.36
CA ASN A 45 -5.48 3.83 -2.01
C ASN A 45 -4.57 5.06 -1.90
N GLU A 46 -3.36 4.88 -1.38
CA GLU A 46 -2.33 5.91 -1.38
C GLU A 46 -1.99 6.33 -2.81
N TYR A 47 -1.72 5.34 -3.67
CA TYR A 47 -1.47 5.57 -5.09
C TYR A 47 -2.64 6.29 -5.79
N LYS A 48 -3.89 5.88 -5.55
CA LYS A 48 -5.07 6.58 -6.10
C LYS A 48 -5.17 8.02 -5.61
N SER A 49 -4.67 8.32 -4.41
CA SER A 49 -4.67 9.69 -3.90
C SER A 49 -3.61 10.52 -4.61
N ILE A 50 -2.39 9.99 -4.73
CA ILE A 50 -1.25 10.60 -5.44
C ILE A 50 -1.57 10.83 -6.93
N SER A 51 -2.15 9.83 -7.59
CA SER A 51 -2.51 9.87 -9.01
C SER A 51 -3.40 11.05 -9.41
N LYS A 52 -4.18 11.60 -8.47
CA LYS A 52 -5.03 12.75 -8.74
C LYS A 52 -4.21 14.00 -9.03
N GLU A 53 -3.04 14.14 -8.40
CA GLU A 53 -2.15 15.29 -8.50
C GLU A 53 -1.22 15.22 -9.72
N PHE A 54 -1.16 14.08 -10.42
CA PHE A 54 -0.33 13.96 -11.61
C PHE A 54 -0.81 14.91 -12.72
N PRO A 55 0.14 15.55 -13.45
CA PRO A 55 -0.19 16.38 -14.59
C PRO A 55 -0.81 15.54 -15.71
N ASP A 56 -1.64 16.18 -16.55
CA ASP A 56 -2.31 15.47 -17.65
C ASP A 56 -1.32 14.94 -18.69
N ILE A 57 -0.29 15.74 -19.00
CA ILE A 57 0.81 15.37 -19.87
C ILE A 57 2.13 15.87 -19.27
N LEU A 58 3.13 15.00 -19.27
CA LEU A 58 4.51 15.30 -18.90
C LEU A 58 5.40 15.17 -20.14
N VAL A 59 6.20 16.21 -20.41
CA VAL A 59 7.10 16.28 -21.55
C VAL A 59 8.53 16.39 -21.04
N SER A 60 9.35 15.39 -21.31
CA SER A 60 10.81 15.40 -21.05
C SER A 60 11.58 15.36 -22.37
N LYS A 61 12.81 15.88 -22.41
CA LYS A 61 13.68 15.75 -23.60
C LYS A 61 14.68 14.62 -23.39
N SER A 62 14.71 13.66 -24.31
CA SER A 62 15.58 12.49 -24.22
C SER A 62 15.97 11.98 -25.59
N TYR A 63 17.27 11.75 -25.81
CA TYR A 63 17.81 11.14 -27.01
C TYR A 63 19.09 10.37 -26.68
N GLY A 64 19.37 9.28 -27.41
CA GLY A 64 20.53 8.43 -27.13
C GLY A 64 20.55 7.82 -25.72
N GLY A 65 19.38 7.60 -25.11
CA GLY A 65 19.25 7.08 -23.74
C GLY A 65 19.58 8.08 -22.62
N ARG A 66 19.84 9.36 -22.94
CA ARG A 66 20.17 10.40 -21.97
C ARG A 66 19.05 11.43 -21.87
N SER A 67 18.82 11.95 -20.66
CA SER A 67 17.91 13.06 -20.42
C SER A 67 18.64 14.40 -20.61
N TYR A 68 17.95 15.36 -21.21
CA TYR A 68 18.45 16.71 -21.48
C TYR A 68 17.46 17.76 -21.00
N LEU A 69 17.98 18.94 -20.70
CA LEU A 69 17.14 20.08 -20.33
C LEU A 69 16.32 20.58 -21.52
N ILE A 70 15.13 21.09 -21.21
CA ILE A 70 14.16 21.64 -22.17
C ILE A 70 14.27 23.15 -22.18
N ASP A 71 14.25 23.73 -23.38
CA ASP A 71 14.19 25.18 -23.55
C ASP A 71 12.81 25.70 -23.12
N GLY A 72 12.78 26.74 -22.28
CA GLY A 72 11.56 27.38 -21.81
C GLY A 72 10.68 27.94 -22.93
N ASN A 73 11.23 28.27 -24.11
CA ASN A 73 10.45 28.73 -25.26
C ASN A 73 9.38 27.73 -25.72
N LEU A 74 9.62 26.42 -25.52
CA LEU A 74 8.65 25.37 -25.85
C LEU A 74 7.37 25.46 -25.02
N THR A 75 7.42 26.04 -23.81
CA THR A 75 6.20 26.25 -23.00
C THR A 75 5.20 27.16 -23.72
N ASN A 76 5.69 28.23 -24.36
CA ASN A 76 4.87 29.16 -25.13
C ASN A 76 4.34 28.52 -26.42
N GLU A 77 5.09 27.61 -27.04
CA GLU A 77 4.63 26.85 -28.19
C GLU A 77 3.50 25.88 -27.81
N PHE A 78 3.63 25.16 -26.69
CA PHE A 78 2.60 24.24 -26.22
C PHE A 78 1.32 24.97 -25.80
N LEU A 79 1.42 26.17 -25.21
CA LEU A 79 0.27 27.01 -24.89
C LEU A 79 -0.55 27.41 -26.13
N LYS A 80 0.06 27.47 -27.33
CA LYS A 80 -0.66 27.78 -28.59
C LYS A 80 -1.50 26.60 -29.11
N ILE A 81 -1.30 25.39 -28.58
CA ILE A 81 -2.06 24.22 -29.00
C ILE A 81 -3.49 24.35 -28.43
N ALA A 82 -4.50 24.32 -29.31
CA ALA A 82 -5.90 24.30 -28.89
C ALA A 82 -6.17 23.14 -27.92
N GLY A 83 -6.88 23.42 -26.83
CA GLY A 83 -7.18 22.47 -25.76
C GLY A 83 -6.20 22.53 -24.57
N VAL A 84 -5.00 23.09 -24.74
CA VAL A 84 -4.04 23.27 -23.63
C VAL A 84 -4.48 24.42 -22.72
N LYS A 85 -4.69 24.13 -21.44
CA LYS A 85 -5.06 25.11 -20.40
C LYS A 85 -3.83 25.83 -19.84
N SER A 86 -2.76 25.09 -19.58
CA SER A 86 -1.50 25.65 -19.09
C SER A 86 -0.32 24.74 -19.39
N ALA A 87 0.84 25.30 -19.71
CA ALA A 87 2.11 24.60 -19.77
C ALA A 87 3.11 25.27 -18.81
N LYS A 88 3.69 24.50 -17.89
CA LYS A 88 4.63 24.99 -16.88
C LYS A 88 5.89 24.15 -16.88
N GLY A 89 7.04 24.80 -17.06
CA GLY A 89 8.35 24.18 -16.84
C GLY A 89 8.56 23.89 -15.37
N ARG A 90 9.16 22.74 -15.05
CA ARG A 90 9.56 22.38 -13.70
C ARG A 90 11.06 22.23 -13.59
N ILE A 91 11.54 22.39 -12.38
CA ILE A 91 12.93 22.21 -12.03
C ILE A 91 12.98 21.10 -11.01
N TRP A 92 13.56 19.98 -11.42
CA TRP A 92 13.80 18.89 -10.51
C TRP A 92 15.02 18.09 -10.95
N GLY A 93 15.62 17.38 -10.02
CA GLY A 93 16.76 16.52 -10.30
C GLY A 93 17.15 15.73 -9.07
N GLN A 94 17.97 14.70 -9.26
CA GLN A 94 18.50 13.92 -8.16
C GLN A 94 19.84 14.49 -7.71
N TYR A 95 19.98 14.69 -6.40
CA TYR A 95 21.20 15.13 -5.76
C TYR A 95 21.75 14.01 -4.87
N TYR A 96 23.05 13.74 -5.01
CA TYR A 96 23.71 12.69 -4.26
C TYR A 96 24.36 13.25 -3.00
N PHE A 97 23.90 12.78 -1.84
CA PHE A 97 24.50 13.11 -0.55
C PHE A 97 25.60 12.11 -0.21
N GLU A 98 26.85 12.47 -0.53
CA GLU A 98 28.05 11.62 -0.36
C GLU A 98 28.16 10.99 1.04
N ARG A 99 27.97 11.80 2.09
CA ARG A 99 28.13 11.34 3.49
C ARG A 99 27.13 10.24 3.85
N ASN A 100 25.91 10.37 3.35
CA ASN A 100 24.82 9.47 3.66
C ASN A 100 24.66 8.36 2.61
N ARG A 101 25.34 8.48 1.46
CA ARG A 101 25.24 7.60 0.29
C ARG A 101 23.81 7.42 -0.21
N VAL A 102 23.05 8.51 -0.25
CA VAL A 102 21.65 8.51 -0.70
C VAL A 102 21.44 9.52 -1.82
N TYR A 103 20.57 9.16 -2.77
CA TYR A 103 20.04 10.10 -3.76
C TYR A 103 18.74 10.69 -3.23
N LEU A 104 18.64 12.01 -3.29
CA LEU A 104 17.46 12.78 -2.90
C LEU A 104 16.98 13.62 -4.07
N SER A 105 15.67 13.62 -4.29
CA SER A 105 15.02 14.36 -5.37
C SER A 105 14.78 15.80 -4.92
N ILE A 106 15.45 16.75 -5.57
CA ILE A 106 15.25 18.18 -5.34
C ILE A 106 14.17 18.67 -6.30
N PHE A 107 13.20 19.42 -5.80
CA PHE A 107 12.19 20.13 -6.58
C PHE A 107 12.23 21.62 -6.28
N GLY A 108 12.37 22.44 -7.32
CA GLY A 108 12.28 23.88 -7.24
C GLY A 108 10.82 24.34 -7.31
N ILE A 109 10.38 25.08 -6.29
CA ILE A 109 9.06 25.71 -6.23
C ILE A 109 9.22 27.22 -6.14
N LYS A 110 8.25 27.96 -6.68
CA LYS A 110 8.20 29.42 -6.52
C LYS A 110 7.71 29.74 -5.12
N SER A 111 8.63 29.86 -4.17
CA SER A 111 8.29 29.91 -2.74
C SER A 111 7.85 31.30 -2.25
N PHE A 112 8.04 32.34 -3.07
CA PHE A 112 7.88 33.75 -2.65
C PHE A 112 6.63 34.47 -3.16
N GLU A 113 5.71 33.80 -3.88
CA GLU A 113 4.43 34.41 -4.25
C GLU A 113 3.33 33.95 -3.25
N GLU A 114 2.48 34.88 -2.76
CA GLU A 114 1.45 34.61 -1.73
C GLU A 114 0.53 33.41 -2.06
N GLN A 115 0.30 33.16 -3.35
CA GLN A 115 -0.51 32.03 -3.81
C GLN A 115 0.13 30.67 -3.49
N TYR A 116 1.44 30.55 -3.66
CA TYR A 116 2.18 29.31 -3.39
C TYR A 116 2.39 29.08 -1.89
N GLN A 117 2.52 30.15 -1.11
CA GLN A 117 2.65 30.05 0.34
C GLN A 117 1.42 29.39 0.99
N LYS A 118 0.22 29.70 0.52
CA LYS A 118 -1.03 29.03 0.96
C LYS A 118 -1.11 27.55 0.55
N GLU A 119 -0.48 27.17 -0.57
CA GLU A 119 -0.39 25.77 -0.98
C GLU A 119 0.65 25.01 -0.16
N ILE A 120 1.79 25.64 0.12
CA ILE A 120 2.87 25.10 0.97
C ILE A 120 2.37 24.88 2.41
N GLU A 121 1.64 25.84 2.99
CA GLU A 121 1.08 25.71 4.34
C GLU A 121 0.03 24.59 4.45
N LYS A 122 -0.61 24.19 3.35
CA LYS A 122 -1.51 23.03 3.35
C LYS A 122 -0.74 21.72 3.45
N ILE A 123 0.43 21.63 2.81
CA ILE A 123 1.20 20.39 2.69
C ILE A 123 2.30 20.25 3.74
N ALA A 124 2.75 21.35 4.34
CA ALA A 124 3.86 21.39 5.28
C ALA A 124 3.55 22.23 6.52
N GLU A 125 4.10 21.79 7.65
CA GLU A 125 4.20 22.56 8.89
C GLU A 125 5.46 23.41 8.78
N VAL A 126 5.25 24.70 8.51
CA VAL A 126 6.33 25.68 8.32
C VAL A 126 6.75 26.24 9.69
N PHE A 127 8.05 26.27 9.96
CA PHE A 127 8.58 26.80 11.21
C PHE A 127 8.72 28.33 11.12
N ASN A 128 8.09 29.05 12.04
CA ASN A 128 8.08 30.52 12.06
C ASN A 128 9.48 31.16 12.13
N GLU A 129 10.45 30.46 12.71
CA GLU A 129 11.83 30.94 12.87
C GLU A 129 12.66 30.88 11.58
N SER A 130 12.19 30.17 10.54
CA SER A 130 12.99 29.87 9.35
C SER A 130 12.68 30.74 8.13
N LYS A 131 12.20 31.97 8.36
CA LYS A 131 11.92 32.96 7.31
C LYS A 131 13.17 33.50 6.57
N ASN A 132 14.37 33.08 6.95
CA ASN A 132 15.62 33.47 6.28
C ASN A 132 15.93 32.51 5.11
N PRO A 133 15.75 32.93 3.85
CA PRO A 133 16.14 32.12 2.71
C PRO A 133 17.67 32.00 2.63
N PRO A 134 18.19 30.89 2.06
CA PRO A 134 17.46 29.78 1.47
C PRO A 134 16.96 28.76 2.52
N PHE A 135 15.71 28.33 2.38
CA PHE A 135 15.12 27.30 3.22
C PHE A 135 14.61 26.12 2.39
N MET A 136 14.52 24.94 3.02
CA MET A 136 14.00 23.72 2.44
C MET A 136 12.81 23.17 3.20
N ILE A 137 11.93 22.46 2.49
CA ILE A 137 10.83 21.70 3.08
C ILE A 137 11.03 20.24 2.69
N THR A 138 10.99 19.35 3.66
CA THR A 138 11.23 17.92 3.42
C THR A 138 10.50 17.04 4.43
N SER A 139 10.64 15.71 4.32
CA SER A 139 10.00 14.75 5.23
C SER A 139 10.80 14.57 6.53
N LYS A 140 10.14 14.12 7.61
CA LYS A 140 10.84 13.74 8.85
C LYS A 140 11.87 12.63 8.62
N SER A 141 11.61 11.73 7.67
CA SER A 141 12.49 10.63 7.29
C SER A 141 13.82 11.15 6.75
N ILE A 142 13.78 12.16 5.88
CA ILE A 142 14.99 12.79 5.31
C ILE A 142 15.77 13.55 6.38
N LEU A 143 15.09 14.29 7.26
CA LEU A 143 15.77 15.01 8.34
C LEU A 143 16.53 14.08 9.30
N LYS A 144 16.01 12.88 9.56
CA LYS A 144 16.74 11.87 10.34
C LYS A 144 18.00 11.39 9.63
N VAL A 145 17.94 11.20 8.31
CA VAL A 145 19.11 10.81 7.52
C VAL A 145 20.15 11.95 7.53
N LEU A 146 19.71 13.20 7.38
CA LEU A 146 20.58 14.38 7.34
C LEU A 146 20.94 14.93 8.74
N GLU A 147 20.58 14.24 9.82
CA GLU A 147 20.80 14.71 11.21
C GLU A 147 22.29 14.98 11.49
N GLY A 148 23.17 14.15 10.92
CA GLY A 148 24.61 14.33 11.03
C GLY A 148 25.10 15.64 10.41
N ASP A 149 24.50 16.07 9.30
CA ASP A 149 24.87 17.31 8.60
C ASP A 149 24.30 18.53 9.32
N LEU A 150 23.04 18.42 9.78
CA LEU A 150 22.39 19.44 10.58
C LEU A 150 23.16 19.73 11.87
N LYS A 151 23.69 18.72 12.55
CA LYS A 151 24.51 18.90 13.77
C LYS A 151 25.83 19.62 13.51
N LEU A 152 26.48 19.36 12.37
CA LEU A 152 27.78 19.96 12.04
C LEU A 152 27.65 21.39 11.51
N TYR A 153 26.75 21.61 10.56
CA TYR A 153 26.68 22.86 9.82
C TYR A 153 25.56 23.79 10.29
N LYS A 154 24.66 23.32 11.18
CA LYS A 154 23.38 23.96 11.55
C LYS A 154 22.39 24.12 10.39
N SER A 155 22.76 23.63 9.21
CA SER A 155 22.04 23.72 7.94
C SER A 155 22.39 22.50 7.09
N VAL A 156 21.64 22.23 6.03
CA VAL A 156 22.02 21.19 5.05
C VAL A 156 22.94 21.80 4.00
N PRO A 157 24.17 21.29 3.83
CA PRO A 157 25.08 21.76 2.79
C PRO A 157 24.74 21.11 1.45
N PHE A 158 24.58 21.94 0.41
CA PHE A 158 24.52 21.52 -0.98
C PHE A 158 25.75 22.07 -1.71
N PHE A 159 26.28 21.31 -2.66
CA PHE A 159 27.38 21.70 -3.52
C PHE A 159 26.89 21.87 -4.95
N THR A 160 27.14 23.04 -5.55
CA THR A 160 26.80 23.30 -6.96
C THR A 160 27.78 22.57 -7.90
N PRO A 161 27.51 22.48 -9.21
CA PRO A 161 28.45 21.91 -10.18
C PRO A 161 29.80 22.64 -10.23
N GLU A 162 29.85 23.93 -9.85
CA GLU A 162 31.07 24.73 -9.70
C GLU A 162 31.77 24.50 -8.35
N ASN A 163 31.31 23.54 -7.55
CA ASN A 163 31.84 23.17 -6.25
C ASN A 163 31.67 24.25 -5.16
N ASN A 164 30.72 25.17 -5.33
CA ASN A 164 30.36 26.16 -4.33
C ASN A 164 29.38 25.56 -3.31
N MET A 165 29.58 25.85 -2.02
CA MET A 165 28.69 25.38 -0.96
C MET A 165 27.54 26.38 -0.74
N ILE A 166 26.30 25.89 -0.84
CA ILE A 166 25.07 26.57 -0.46
C ILE A 166 24.54 25.94 0.81
N LYS A 167 24.36 26.74 1.86
CA LYS A 167 23.79 26.29 3.14
C LYS A 167 22.29 26.56 3.16
N VAL A 168 21.49 25.50 3.29
CA VAL A 168 20.03 25.60 3.28
C VAL A 168 19.46 25.24 4.64
N ASN A 169 18.61 26.13 5.18
CA ASN A 169 17.98 25.94 6.48
C ASN A 169 16.72 25.07 6.36
N VAL A 170 16.34 24.37 7.44
CA VAL A 170 15.09 23.60 7.47
C VAL A 170 13.91 24.54 7.73
N GLY A 171 13.17 24.86 6.68
CA GLY A 171 12.02 25.77 6.70
C GLY A 171 10.72 25.15 7.18
N GLY A 172 10.55 23.85 6.97
CA GLY A 172 9.34 23.15 7.35
C GLY A 172 9.42 21.65 7.07
N VAL A 173 8.40 20.95 7.54
CA VAL A 173 8.29 19.50 7.40
C VAL A 173 6.93 19.16 6.81
N TYR A 174 6.88 18.19 5.90
CA TYR A 174 5.60 17.73 5.38
C TYR A 174 4.65 17.27 6.50
N LYS A 175 3.40 17.73 6.45
CA LYS A 175 2.33 17.29 7.37
C LYS A 175 1.99 15.83 7.12
N PHE A 176 2.05 15.41 5.86
CA PHE A 176 1.77 14.05 5.43
C PHE A 176 3.08 13.26 5.28
N ASN A 177 3.53 12.64 6.37
CA ASN A 177 4.72 11.75 6.39
C ASN A 177 4.47 10.37 5.74
N HIS A 178 3.25 10.15 5.22
CA HIS A 178 2.77 8.82 4.90
C HIS A 178 2.86 8.44 3.42
N SER A 179 3.31 9.33 2.53
CA SER A 179 3.41 9.01 1.11
C SER A 179 4.77 8.44 0.73
N LEU A 180 4.76 7.34 -0.02
CA LEU A 180 5.92 6.68 -0.63
C LEU A 180 6.78 7.67 -1.43
N GLU A 181 6.14 8.68 -2.03
CA GLU A 181 6.75 9.70 -2.90
C GLU A 181 7.36 10.89 -2.16
N ASN A 182 6.85 11.29 -0.98
CA ASN A 182 7.42 12.46 -0.28
C ASN A 182 8.69 12.12 0.50
N ASN A 183 9.01 10.83 0.62
CA ASN A 183 10.08 10.37 1.48
C ASN A 183 11.48 10.56 0.88
N ASP A 184 11.62 10.89 -0.41
CA ASP A 184 12.89 11.28 -1.04
C ASP A 184 12.91 12.71 -1.60
N ILE A 185 11.85 13.50 -1.38
CA ILE A 185 11.71 14.85 -1.94
C ILE A 185 12.18 15.94 -0.97
N ILE A 186 12.96 16.88 -1.49
CA ILE A 186 13.29 18.17 -0.88
C ILE A 186 12.73 19.28 -1.77
N LEU A 187 11.82 20.10 -1.24
CA LEU A 187 11.39 21.33 -1.89
C LEU A 187 12.35 22.46 -1.52
N LEU A 188 12.82 23.16 -2.54
CA LEU A 188 13.64 24.36 -2.43
C LEU A 188 12.99 25.49 -3.22
N ASP A 189 13.42 26.71 -2.95
CA ASP A 189 13.12 27.79 -3.87
C ASP A 189 13.68 27.50 -5.28
N GLU A 190 12.94 27.90 -6.31
CA GLU A 190 13.26 27.65 -7.71
C GLU A 190 14.68 28.12 -8.07
N ASP A 191 15.10 29.31 -7.61
CA ASP A 191 16.41 29.85 -7.96
C ASP A 191 17.55 29.07 -7.26
N VAL A 192 17.35 28.67 -6.02
CA VAL A 192 18.32 27.83 -5.26
C VAL A 192 18.44 26.44 -5.88
N ALA A 193 17.30 25.83 -6.27
CA ALA A 193 17.30 24.54 -6.94
C ALA A 193 18.03 24.60 -8.29
N ARG A 194 17.90 25.70 -9.04
CA ARG A 194 18.65 25.92 -10.29
C ARG A 194 20.15 25.94 -10.05
N GLU A 195 20.62 26.65 -9.03
CA GLU A 195 22.05 26.73 -8.70
C GLU A 195 22.61 25.36 -8.30
N ILE A 196 21.91 24.63 -7.42
CA ILE A 196 22.33 23.31 -6.95
C ILE A 196 22.36 22.29 -8.10
N LEU A 197 21.35 22.31 -8.97
CA LEU A 197 21.22 21.35 -10.08
C LEU A 197 21.97 21.79 -11.35
N GLY A 198 22.54 23.01 -11.39
CA GLY A 198 23.22 23.55 -12.58
C GLY A 198 22.28 23.94 -13.74
N ILE A 199 21.01 24.21 -13.47
CA ILE A 199 19.98 24.46 -14.49
C ILE A 199 19.86 25.97 -14.76
N LYS A 200 20.60 26.45 -15.75
CA LYS A 200 20.59 27.87 -16.15
C LYS A 200 19.29 28.27 -16.85
N LYS A 201 18.83 29.52 -16.65
CA LYS A 201 17.72 30.09 -17.43
C LYS A 201 18.13 30.21 -18.91
N PRO A 202 17.26 29.92 -19.89
CA PRO A 202 15.81 29.66 -19.79
C PRO A 202 15.44 28.16 -19.74
N TYR A 203 16.32 27.28 -19.28
CA TYR A 203 16.09 25.82 -19.35
C TYR A 203 15.30 25.26 -18.15
N PHE A 204 14.65 24.12 -18.36
CA PHE A 204 13.86 23.36 -17.37
C PHE A 204 14.18 21.85 -17.45
N SER A 205 13.89 21.10 -16.39
CA SER A 205 14.06 19.64 -16.38
C SER A 205 12.99 18.93 -17.19
N ASP A 206 11.74 19.35 -17.03
CA ASP A 206 10.60 18.89 -17.82
C ASP A 206 9.51 19.97 -17.91
N ILE A 207 8.48 19.70 -18.71
CA ILE A 207 7.30 20.56 -18.84
C ILE A 207 6.06 19.74 -18.48
N THR A 208 5.21 20.31 -17.64
CA THR A 208 3.88 19.80 -17.31
C THR A 208 2.82 20.56 -18.08
N ILE A 209 1.84 19.84 -18.61
CA ILE A 209 0.75 20.40 -19.39
C ILE A 209 -0.57 19.93 -18.78
N TYR A 210 -1.47 20.88 -18.59
CA TYR A 210 -2.85 20.63 -18.19
C TYR A 210 -3.77 20.93 -19.36
N VAL A 211 -4.74 20.05 -19.57
CA VAL A 211 -5.65 20.09 -20.72
C VAL A 211 -7.04 20.45 -20.23
N SER A 212 -7.75 21.30 -20.98
CA SER A 212 -9.10 21.75 -20.62
C SER A 212 -10.12 20.61 -20.69
N ASN A 213 -9.99 19.74 -21.69
CA ASN A 213 -10.86 18.59 -21.91
C ASN A 213 -10.08 17.27 -21.77
N PRO A 214 -10.37 16.43 -20.76
CA PRO A 214 -9.66 15.16 -20.56
C PRO A 214 -9.68 14.22 -21.77
N SER A 215 -10.73 14.27 -22.59
CA SER A 215 -10.84 13.44 -23.81
C SER A 215 -9.83 13.82 -24.91
N GLU A 216 -9.20 15.00 -24.83
CA GLU A 216 -8.23 15.48 -25.81
C GLU A 216 -6.78 15.18 -25.42
N ILE A 217 -6.53 14.68 -24.21
CA ILE A 217 -5.17 14.44 -23.66
C ILE A 217 -4.33 13.61 -24.62
N ASP A 218 -4.85 12.47 -25.08
CA ASP A 218 -4.11 11.57 -25.97
C ASP A 218 -3.84 12.18 -27.35
N PHE A 219 -4.76 13.00 -27.86
CA PHE A 219 -4.60 13.66 -29.15
C PHE A 219 -3.52 14.76 -29.07
N ILE A 220 -3.57 15.58 -28.03
CA ILE A 220 -2.57 16.63 -27.77
C ILE A 220 -1.20 16.00 -27.53
N ALA A 221 -1.12 14.94 -26.74
CA ALA A 221 0.13 14.24 -26.47
C ALA A 221 0.77 13.69 -27.75
N LYS A 222 -0.03 13.08 -28.64
CA LYS A 222 0.44 12.62 -29.96
C LYS A 222 0.91 13.78 -30.83
N LYS A 223 0.19 14.91 -30.84
CA LYS A 223 0.57 16.10 -31.61
C LYS A 223 1.93 16.65 -31.15
N ILE A 224 2.18 16.72 -29.84
CA ILE A 224 3.45 17.15 -29.27
C ILE A 224 4.56 16.16 -29.64
N ALA A 225 4.31 14.85 -29.51
CA ALA A 225 5.30 13.83 -29.85
C ALA A 225 5.71 13.86 -31.34
N ILE A 226 4.76 14.14 -32.24
CA ILE A 226 5.03 14.28 -33.69
C ILE A 226 5.80 15.56 -34.00
N SER A 227 5.55 16.65 -33.25
CA SER A 227 6.22 17.94 -33.50
C SER A 227 7.73 17.89 -33.28
N ASN A 228 8.21 17.03 -32.39
CA ASN A 228 9.63 16.89 -32.08
C ASN A 228 9.96 15.48 -31.56
N SER A 229 10.71 14.72 -32.36
CA SER A 229 11.11 13.34 -32.06
C SER A 229 12.04 13.19 -30.84
N ASN A 230 12.67 14.27 -30.39
CA ASN A 230 13.53 14.26 -29.19
C ASN A 230 12.73 14.46 -27.88
N LEU A 231 11.41 14.68 -27.98
CA LEU A 231 10.53 14.82 -26.82
C LEU A 231 9.90 13.49 -26.46
N LYS A 232 10.09 13.09 -25.21
CA LYS A 232 9.37 11.99 -24.59
C LYS A 232 8.11 12.56 -23.92
N VAL A 233 6.96 12.25 -24.52
CA VAL A 233 5.65 12.69 -24.03
C VAL A 233 4.98 11.53 -23.31
N ILE A 234 4.57 11.74 -22.07
CA ILE A 234 3.92 10.73 -21.23
C ILE A 234 2.59 11.30 -20.74
N THR A 235 1.49 10.62 -21.04
CA THR A 235 0.17 11.00 -20.53
C THR A 235 -0.04 10.52 -19.10
N LYS A 236 -0.96 11.15 -18.39
CA LYS A 236 -1.42 10.73 -17.06
C LYS A 236 -1.76 9.25 -17.04
N ASP A 237 -2.61 8.78 -17.95
CA ASP A 237 -2.97 7.36 -18.04
C ASP A 237 -1.77 6.44 -18.28
N SER A 238 -0.77 6.89 -19.04
CA SER A 238 0.46 6.13 -19.26
C SER A 238 1.34 6.08 -18.01
N MET A 239 1.44 7.18 -17.25
CA MET A 239 2.07 7.18 -15.92
C MET A 239 1.33 6.23 -14.98
N LEU A 240 0.00 6.24 -15.03
CA LEU A 240 -0.81 5.41 -14.17
C LEU A 240 -0.68 3.91 -14.49
N LYS A 241 -0.68 3.56 -15.77
CA LYS A 241 -0.47 2.17 -16.21
C LYS A 241 0.92 1.67 -15.83
N GLN A 242 1.97 2.48 -16.01
CA GLN A 242 3.33 2.08 -15.63
C GLN A 242 3.46 1.81 -14.13
N TYR A 243 2.87 2.67 -13.30
CA TYR A 243 2.88 2.46 -11.86
C TYR A 243 2.06 1.23 -11.45
N GLN A 244 0.88 1.04 -12.04
CA GLN A 244 0.07 -0.17 -11.83
C GLN A 244 0.84 -1.44 -12.20
N LEU A 245 1.56 -1.46 -13.33
CA LEU A 245 2.38 -2.61 -13.73
C LEU A 245 3.52 -2.89 -12.74
N LEU A 246 4.19 -1.86 -12.24
CA LEU A 246 5.20 -2.02 -11.19
C LEU A 246 4.59 -2.57 -9.89
N PHE A 247 3.42 -2.06 -9.51
CA PHE A 247 2.69 -2.54 -8.35
C PHE A 247 2.21 -3.98 -8.51
N ASP A 248 1.67 -4.36 -9.67
CA ASP A 248 1.18 -5.70 -9.98
C ASP A 248 2.33 -6.71 -10.00
N TYR A 249 3.48 -6.33 -10.57
CA TYR A 249 4.70 -7.13 -10.52
C TYR A 249 5.15 -7.38 -9.08
N LYS A 250 5.18 -6.34 -8.23
CA LYS A 250 5.50 -6.46 -6.81
C LYS A 250 4.43 -7.24 -6.03
N SER A 251 3.16 -7.12 -6.42
CA SER A 251 2.02 -7.85 -5.86
C SER A 251 1.98 -9.32 -6.28
N GLY A 252 2.73 -9.73 -7.30
CA GLY A 252 2.86 -11.14 -7.69
C GLY A 252 3.39 -12.03 -6.56
N LEU A 253 4.27 -11.53 -5.71
CA LEU A 253 4.73 -12.25 -4.51
C LEU A 253 3.60 -12.46 -3.49
N PHE A 254 2.70 -11.49 -3.36
CA PHE A 254 1.52 -11.61 -2.52
C PHE A 254 0.51 -12.60 -3.09
N LEU A 255 0.38 -12.67 -4.41
CA LEU A 255 -0.40 -13.70 -5.06
C LEU A 255 0.17 -15.10 -4.74
N MET A 256 1.50 -15.26 -4.76
CA MET A 256 2.13 -16.54 -4.37
C MET A 256 1.85 -16.90 -2.91
N LEU A 257 2.04 -15.96 -1.97
CA LEU A 257 1.70 -16.17 -0.55
C LEU A 257 0.21 -16.47 -0.36
N PHE A 258 -0.66 -15.80 -1.10
CA PHE A 258 -2.10 -16.03 -1.10
C PHE A 258 -2.43 -17.45 -1.57
N VAL A 259 -1.82 -17.92 -2.66
CA VAL A 259 -1.99 -19.29 -3.15
C VAL A 259 -1.51 -20.31 -2.12
N ILE A 260 -0.36 -20.09 -1.47
CA ILE A 260 0.14 -20.97 -0.41
C ILE A 260 -0.85 -21.02 0.77
N CYS A 261 -1.36 -19.87 1.21
CA CYS A 261 -2.36 -19.81 2.27
C CYS A 261 -3.66 -20.51 1.85
N PHE A 262 -4.09 -20.34 0.59
CA PHE A 262 -5.29 -20.98 0.06
C PHE A 262 -5.14 -22.50 0.00
N VAL A 263 -3.99 -23.02 -0.45
CA VAL A 263 -3.69 -24.46 -0.46
C VAL A 263 -3.68 -25.00 0.97
N ALA A 264 -3.03 -24.31 1.91
CA ALA A 264 -3.05 -24.68 3.32
C ALA A 264 -4.48 -24.71 3.88
N PHE A 265 -5.33 -23.76 3.50
CA PHE A 265 -6.74 -23.76 3.87
C PHE A 265 -7.46 -24.97 3.30
N ALA A 266 -7.26 -25.26 2.02
CA ALA A 266 -7.84 -26.42 1.35
C ALA A 266 -7.41 -27.73 2.01
N THR A 267 -6.16 -27.85 2.49
CA THR A 267 -5.71 -29.02 3.26
C THR A 267 -6.45 -29.17 4.58
N VAL A 268 -6.64 -28.09 5.34
CA VAL A 268 -7.43 -28.11 6.60
C VAL A 268 -8.88 -28.51 6.34
N LEU A 269 -9.46 -27.96 5.27
CA LEU A 269 -10.82 -28.31 4.85
C LEU A 269 -10.91 -29.77 4.40
N TYR A 270 -9.91 -30.27 3.68
CA TYR A 270 -9.86 -31.66 3.26
C TYR A 270 -9.78 -32.62 4.46
N ASP A 271 -8.93 -32.31 5.45
CA ASP A 271 -8.87 -33.08 6.71
C ASP A 271 -10.25 -33.14 7.38
N LYS A 272 -10.94 -32.00 7.48
CA LYS A 272 -12.29 -31.92 8.03
C LYS A 272 -13.36 -32.63 7.20
N ALA A 273 -13.27 -32.55 5.87
CA ALA A 273 -14.21 -33.19 4.95
C ALA A 273 -14.03 -34.72 4.92
N SER A 274 -12.80 -35.21 5.08
CA SER A 274 -12.45 -36.63 4.96
C SER A 274 -13.17 -37.53 5.98
N GLY A 275 -13.60 -36.96 7.10
CA GLY A 275 -14.52 -37.61 8.02
C GLY A 275 -14.37 -37.16 9.46
N LEU A 276 -15.38 -37.48 10.27
CA LEU A 276 -15.27 -37.33 11.71
C LEU A 276 -14.37 -38.43 12.29
N ARG A 277 -13.62 -38.07 13.34
CA ARG A 277 -12.80 -39.04 14.07
C ARG A 277 -13.69 -40.04 14.82
N SER A 278 -13.12 -41.18 15.20
CA SER A 278 -13.86 -42.25 15.90
C SER A 278 -14.53 -41.77 17.20
N GLU A 279 -13.91 -40.83 17.91
CA GLU A 279 -14.49 -40.22 19.13
C GLU A 279 -15.76 -39.40 18.84
N GLU A 280 -15.73 -38.56 17.79
CA GLU A 280 -16.86 -37.73 17.38
C GLU A 280 -17.99 -38.59 16.78
N LYS A 281 -17.63 -39.65 16.05
CA LYS A 281 -18.58 -40.67 15.58
C LYS A 281 -19.29 -41.33 16.75
N ARG A 282 -18.54 -41.80 17.75
CA ARG A 282 -19.07 -42.43 18.96
C ARG A 282 -19.97 -41.47 19.75
N GLU A 283 -19.59 -40.20 19.87
CA GLU A 283 -20.41 -39.17 20.50
C GLU A 283 -21.77 -39.02 19.79
N ILE A 284 -21.76 -38.91 18.45
CA ILE A 284 -23.00 -38.83 17.66
C ILE A 284 -23.84 -40.11 17.84
N GLY A 285 -23.22 -41.28 17.85
CA GLY A 285 -23.89 -42.56 18.10
C GLY A 285 -24.58 -42.62 19.47
N ILE A 286 -23.91 -42.14 20.52
CA ILE A 286 -24.49 -42.05 21.88
C ILE A 286 -25.66 -41.05 21.90
N LEU A 287 -25.50 -39.87 21.29
CA LEU A 287 -26.57 -38.87 21.22
C LEU A 287 -27.80 -39.41 20.50
N LYS A 288 -27.61 -40.15 19.39
CA LYS A 288 -28.69 -40.83 18.68
C LYS A 288 -29.36 -41.90 19.53
N ALA A 289 -28.59 -42.72 20.24
CA ALA A 289 -29.13 -43.75 21.14
C ALA A 289 -29.96 -43.15 22.29
N LEU A 290 -29.63 -41.92 22.72
CA LEU A 290 -30.40 -41.15 23.70
C LEU A 290 -31.62 -40.41 23.11
N GLY A 291 -31.91 -40.59 21.81
CA GLY A 291 -33.09 -40.02 21.15
C GLY A 291 -32.88 -38.66 20.49
N TRP A 292 -31.64 -38.21 20.25
CA TRP A 292 -31.41 -37.00 19.47
C TRP A 292 -31.80 -37.20 18.00
N GLU A 293 -32.68 -36.33 17.51
CA GLU A 293 -32.94 -36.18 16.08
C GLU A 293 -31.70 -35.72 15.30
N ILE A 294 -31.71 -36.03 14.00
CA ILE A 294 -30.69 -35.58 13.03
C ILE A 294 -30.58 -34.05 13.02
N SER A 295 -31.71 -33.35 13.13
CA SER A 295 -31.82 -31.88 13.20
C SER A 295 -31.02 -31.30 14.37
N HIS A 296 -31.06 -31.94 15.55
CA HIS A 296 -30.32 -31.53 16.73
C HIS A 296 -28.81 -31.68 16.54
N ILE A 297 -28.37 -32.78 15.93
CA ILE A 297 -26.94 -33.04 15.64
C ILE A 297 -26.39 -32.01 14.65
N ILE A 298 -27.13 -31.72 13.57
CA ILE A 298 -26.75 -30.70 12.59
C ILE A 298 -26.66 -29.32 13.25
N ASN A 299 -27.67 -28.93 14.02
CA ASN A 299 -27.68 -27.62 14.70
C ASN A 299 -26.52 -27.49 15.71
N TYR A 300 -26.24 -28.55 16.47
CA TYR A 300 -25.09 -28.60 17.38
C TYR A 300 -23.77 -28.36 16.63
N LYS A 301 -23.52 -29.09 15.52
CA LYS A 301 -22.29 -28.95 14.72
C LYS A 301 -22.21 -27.64 13.95
N LEU A 302 -23.34 -27.09 13.50
CA LEU A 302 -23.40 -25.76 12.91
C LEU A 302 -22.99 -24.71 13.93
N MET A 303 -23.54 -24.73 15.14
CA MET A 303 -23.15 -23.76 16.18
C MET A 303 -21.68 -23.92 16.59
N GLU A 304 -21.20 -25.16 16.75
CA GLU A 304 -19.78 -25.41 17.08
C GLU A 304 -18.84 -24.83 16.03
N SER A 305 -19.07 -25.17 14.75
CA SER A 305 -18.23 -24.71 13.65
C SER A 305 -18.32 -23.19 13.44
N LEU A 306 -19.51 -22.59 13.62
CA LEU A 306 -19.71 -21.14 13.54
C LEU A 306 -18.96 -20.41 14.65
N ILE A 307 -19.08 -20.84 15.91
CA ILE A 307 -18.37 -20.20 17.03
C ILE A 307 -16.86 -20.25 16.82
N LEU A 308 -16.31 -21.43 16.46
CA LEU A 308 -14.88 -21.61 16.26
C LEU A 308 -14.36 -20.78 15.09
N SER A 309 -15.07 -20.78 13.95
CA SER A 309 -14.65 -20.05 12.76
C SER A 309 -14.76 -18.53 12.91
N VAL A 310 -15.85 -18.02 13.50
CA VAL A 310 -16.00 -16.59 13.77
C VAL A 310 -14.95 -16.11 14.77
N PHE A 311 -14.69 -16.88 15.82
CA PHE A 311 -13.68 -16.52 16.82
C PHE A 311 -12.27 -16.48 16.22
N ALA A 312 -11.89 -17.52 15.46
CA ALA A 312 -10.63 -17.54 14.72
C ALA A 312 -10.50 -16.36 13.74
N PHE A 313 -11.58 -16.03 13.04
CA PHE A 313 -11.62 -14.93 12.08
C PHE A 313 -11.40 -13.57 12.75
N VAL A 314 -12.08 -13.31 13.87
CA VAL A 314 -11.94 -12.07 14.64
C VAL A 314 -10.52 -11.93 15.20
N ILE A 315 -9.94 -13.01 15.74
CA ILE A 315 -8.56 -13.02 16.21
C ILE A 315 -7.60 -12.76 15.04
N GLY A 316 -7.78 -13.45 13.91
CA GLY A 316 -6.93 -13.30 12.73
C GLY A 316 -6.93 -11.88 12.19
N ILE A 317 -8.10 -11.25 12.08
CA ILE A 317 -8.20 -9.83 11.67
C ILE A 317 -7.55 -8.90 12.68
N SER A 318 -7.80 -9.11 13.98
CA SER A 318 -7.23 -8.25 15.03
C SER A 318 -5.70 -8.30 15.01
N LEU A 319 -5.13 -9.50 14.87
CA LEU A 319 -3.69 -9.70 14.68
C LEU A 319 -3.18 -9.05 13.39
N ALA A 320 -3.98 -9.02 12.33
CA ALA A 320 -3.57 -8.44 11.05
C ALA A 320 -3.49 -6.93 11.15
N ILE A 321 -4.50 -6.31 11.77
CA ILE A 321 -4.54 -4.88 12.03
C ILE A 321 -3.33 -4.47 12.89
N PHE A 322 -3.06 -5.23 13.96
CA PHE A 322 -1.92 -5.00 14.83
C PHE A 322 -0.58 -5.15 14.08
N PHE A 323 -0.41 -6.23 13.33
CA PHE A 323 0.81 -6.49 12.59
C PHE A 323 1.08 -5.49 11.45
N VAL A 324 0.04 -5.10 10.70
CA VAL A 324 0.18 -4.21 9.54
C VAL A 324 0.36 -2.76 9.97
N TYR A 325 -0.49 -2.24 10.86
CA TYR A 325 -0.55 -0.81 11.14
C TYR A 325 0.25 -0.40 12.39
N ILE A 326 0.33 -1.25 13.41
CA ILE A 326 1.09 -0.93 14.62
C ILE A 326 2.56 -1.36 14.45
N LEU A 327 2.80 -2.60 14.03
CA LEU A 327 4.17 -3.09 13.81
C LEU A 327 4.76 -2.66 12.44
N GLN A 328 3.97 -2.05 11.56
CA GLN A 328 4.41 -1.58 10.24
C GLN A 328 4.96 -2.72 9.34
N ALA A 329 4.46 -3.95 9.52
CA ALA A 329 4.78 -5.14 8.73
C ALA A 329 6.29 -5.28 8.38
N PRO A 330 7.19 -5.44 9.36
CA PRO A 330 8.64 -5.20 9.20
C PRO A 330 9.31 -6.03 8.08
N PHE A 331 8.87 -7.27 7.85
CA PHE A 331 9.38 -8.13 6.76
C PHE A 331 8.58 -7.97 5.46
N LEU A 332 7.25 -7.89 5.56
CA LEU A 332 6.37 -7.77 4.37
C LEU A 332 6.54 -6.43 3.66
N LYS A 333 6.85 -5.37 4.41
CA LYS A 333 7.12 -4.03 3.88
C LYS A 333 8.38 -3.99 3.01
N GLN A 334 9.43 -4.72 3.38
CA GLN A 334 10.69 -4.77 2.62
C GLN A 334 10.49 -5.33 1.20
N ILE A 335 9.53 -6.24 1.02
CA ILE A 335 9.15 -6.80 -0.28
C ILE A 335 8.70 -5.69 -1.26
N PHE A 336 7.98 -4.67 -0.76
CA PHE A 336 7.49 -3.55 -1.57
C PHE A 336 8.54 -2.47 -1.83
N VAL A 337 9.40 -2.17 -0.84
CA VAL A 337 10.50 -1.19 -1.00
C VAL A 337 11.51 -1.66 -2.05
N GLY A 338 11.69 -2.98 -2.20
CA GLY A 338 12.72 -3.59 -3.02
C GLY A 338 14.09 -3.55 -2.35
N TYR A 339 15.01 -4.41 -2.77
CA TYR A 339 16.36 -4.55 -2.19
C TYR A 339 17.30 -3.35 -2.40
N SER A 340 16.78 -2.22 -2.87
CA SER A 340 17.58 -1.00 -2.97
C SER A 340 17.58 -0.34 -1.60
N GLU A 341 18.69 -0.46 -0.87
CA GLU A 341 19.02 0.24 0.39
C GLU A 341 18.88 1.78 0.31
N LEU A 342 18.57 2.30 -0.88
CA LEU A 342 18.47 3.71 -1.24
C LEU A 342 17.06 4.30 -1.10
N LYS A 343 16.04 3.53 -0.68
CA LYS A 343 14.66 4.02 -0.53
C LYS A 343 14.26 4.21 0.94
N PHE A 344 13.70 5.38 1.22
CA PHE A 344 13.32 5.83 2.55
C PHE A 344 12.15 5.02 3.15
N PRO A 345 12.08 4.90 4.48
CA PRO A 345 10.99 4.21 5.15
C PRO A 345 9.67 4.99 4.98
N PHE A 346 8.63 4.32 4.47
CA PHE A 346 7.25 4.87 4.40
C PHE A 346 6.37 4.28 5.51
N GLU A 347 5.30 4.94 5.91
CA GLU A 347 4.36 4.41 6.92
C GLU A 347 3.08 3.92 6.25
N LEU A 348 2.63 2.71 6.59
CA LEU A 348 1.39 2.14 6.09
C LEU A 348 0.20 2.87 6.73
N VAL A 349 -0.62 3.51 5.91
CA VAL A 349 -1.80 4.26 6.35
C VAL A 349 -2.90 3.30 6.76
N PHE A 350 -3.46 3.51 7.95
CA PHE A 350 -4.63 2.78 8.42
C PHE A 350 -5.80 2.95 7.44
N ASN A 351 -6.16 1.86 6.75
CA ASN A 351 -7.25 1.85 5.78
C ASN A 351 -8.01 0.52 5.83
N LEU A 352 -9.07 0.50 6.62
CA LEU A 352 -9.96 -0.64 6.71
C LEU A 352 -11.03 -0.61 5.60
N ASN A 353 -10.80 -1.41 4.57
CA ASN A 353 -11.81 -1.66 3.57
C ASN A 353 -12.75 -2.78 4.03
N LEU A 354 -13.95 -2.40 4.51
CA LEU A 354 -14.97 -3.34 4.96
C LEU A 354 -15.36 -4.37 3.90
N LYS A 355 -15.24 -4.04 2.60
CA LYS A 355 -15.53 -4.98 1.52
C LYS A 355 -14.54 -6.14 1.50
N ILE A 356 -13.25 -5.88 1.77
CA ILE A 356 -12.21 -6.91 1.83
C ILE A 356 -12.43 -7.82 3.04
N ILE A 357 -12.77 -7.24 4.19
CA ILE A 357 -13.08 -7.99 5.41
C ILE A 357 -14.32 -8.87 5.18
N ALA A 358 -15.38 -8.32 4.59
CA ALA A 358 -16.58 -9.08 4.26
C ALA A 358 -16.27 -10.21 3.26
N LEU A 359 -15.48 -9.94 2.22
CA LEU A 359 -15.06 -10.95 1.25
C LEU A 359 -14.32 -12.10 1.93
N LEU A 360 -13.33 -11.80 2.78
CA LEU A 360 -12.59 -12.80 3.54
C LEU A 360 -13.52 -13.61 4.46
N PHE A 361 -14.47 -12.94 5.13
CA PHE A 361 -15.45 -13.60 5.99
C PHE A 361 -16.27 -14.62 5.19
N PHE A 362 -16.88 -14.19 4.09
CA PHE A 362 -17.77 -15.04 3.29
C PHE A 362 -17.04 -16.16 2.53
N VAL A 363 -15.76 -15.97 2.18
CA VAL A 363 -14.95 -17.02 1.55
C VAL A 363 -14.49 -18.07 2.56
N THR A 364 -14.22 -17.69 3.80
CA THR A 364 -13.59 -18.59 4.78
C THR A 364 -14.59 -19.22 5.75
N VAL A 365 -15.44 -18.42 6.39
CA VAL A 365 -16.31 -18.87 7.49
C VAL A 365 -17.43 -19.80 6.99
N PRO A 366 -18.28 -19.41 6.01
CA PRO A 366 -19.30 -20.31 5.48
C PRO A 366 -18.74 -21.60 4.90
N LEU A 367 -17.59 -21.52 4.23
CA LEU A 367 -16.96 -22.67 3.59
C LEU A 367 -16.44 -23.67 4.62
N TYR A 368 -15.82 -23.18 5.70
CA TYR A 368 -15.43 -24.03 6.84
C TYR A 368 -16.65 -24.68 7.53
N VAL A 369 -17.71 -23.91 7.77
CA VAL A 369 -18.96 -24.40 8.38
C VAL A 369 -19.59 -25.50 7.52
N ALA A 370 -19.70 -25.29 6.21
CA ALA A 370 -20.25 -26.26 5.27
C ALA A 370 -19.47 -27.59 5.30
N VAL A 371 -18.14 -27.52 5.26
CA VAL A 371 -17.26 -28.69 5.32
C VAL A 371 -17.38 -29.45 6.64
N CYS A 372 -17.62 -28.78 7.77
CA CYS A 372 -17.83 -29.44 9.05
C CYS A 372 -19.18 -30.16 9.15
N ILE A 373 -20.22 -29.64 8.48
CA ILE A 373 -21.58 -30.18 8.55
C ILE A 373 -21.75 -31.46 7.72
N ILE A 374 -21.13 -31.54 6.54
CA ILE A 374 -21.34 -32.65 5.59
C ILE A 374 -21.02 -34.03 6.21
N PRO A 375 -19.85 -34.26 6.84
CA PRO A 375 -19.54 -35.54 7.46
C PRO A 375 -20.44 -35.85 8.66
N ALA A 376 -20.79 -34.82 9.45
CA ALA A 376 -21.67 -34.96 10.60
C ALA A 376 -23.08 -35.39 10.19
N TRP A 377 -23.61 -34.82 9.11
CA TRP A 377 -24.88 -35.22 8.54
C TRP A 377 -24.84 -36.67 8.05
N LYS A 378 -23.79 -37.05 7.32
CA LYS A 378 -23.61 -38.43 6.82
C LYS A 378 -23.65 -39.46 7.96
N ILE A 379 -23.00 -39.17 9.08
CA ILE A 379 -22.98 -40.06 10.26
C ILE A 379 -24.32 -40.01 11.00
N ALA A 380 -24.97 -38.84 11.09
CA ALA A 380 -26.25 -38.71 11.77
C ALA A 380 -27.38 -39.51 11.06
N VAL A 381 -27.27 -39.73 9.75
CA VAL A 381 -28.24 -40.55 8.99
C VAL A 381 -28.03 -42.05 9.23
N SER A 382 -26.79 -42.51 9.43
CA SER A 382 -26.47 -43.93 9.70
C SER A 382 -27.06 -44.45 11.01
N ASP A 383 -27.29 -45.76 11.12
CA ASP A 383 -27.90 -46.36 12.32
C ASP A 383 -26.95 -46.27 13.54
N ALA A 384 -27.50 -46.00 14.72
CA ALA A 384 -26.73 -45.87 15.96
C ALA A 384 -25.96 -47.16 16.30
N GLY A 385 -26.57 -48.32 16.02
CA GLY A 385 -25.94 -49.62 16.22
C GLY A 385 -24.74 -49.87 15.28
N GLU A 386 -24.77 -49.32 14.07
CA GLU A 386 -23.65 -49.42 13.12
C GLU A 386 -22.52 -48.45 13.44
N ILE A 387 -22.83 -47.28 14.01
CA ILE A 387 -21.84 -46.26 14.38
C ILE A 387 -21.02 -46.67 15.62
N LEU A 388 -21.64 -47.44 16.52
CA LEU A 388 -21.05 -47.86 17.81
C LEU A 388 -20.28 -49.19 17.75
N ARG A 389 -20.37 -49.93 16.63
CA ARG A 389 -19.54 -51.10 16.33
C ARG A 389 -18.22 -50.67 15.72
#